data_AF-A0AAE8FQV9-F1
#
_entry.id   AF-A0AAE8FQV9-F1
#
_cell.length_a   1.000
_cell.length_b   1.000
_cell.length_c   1.000
_cell.angle_alpha   90.00
_cell.angle_beta   90.00
_cell.angle_gamma   90.00
#
_symmetry.space_group_name_H-M   'P 1'
#
loop_
_entity.id
_entity.type
_entity.pdbx_description
1 polymer ?
#
loop_
_entity_poly.entity_id
_entity_poly.type
_entity_poly.pdbx_seq_one_letter_code
_entity_poly.pdbx_strand_id
1 'polypeptide(L)'
;GWTAARNLRRDRRGVAHLSHIERLLAPLSRDCGIVTVIDGHPAALGWLGSVRGHRVEALGVEQFGQTGTIGDLYRHYGIDANAIIDAAEALTVGAPVRHRKMAV
;
A
#
# COMPACT_ATOMS: atom_id res chain seq x y z
N GLY A 1 9.48 15.12 6.76
CA GLY A 1 8.49 14.21 6.14
C GLY A 1 8.09 14.69 4.75
N TRP A 2 7.25 13.93 4.04
CA TRP A 2 6.86 14.24 2.65
C TRP A 2 6.19 15.60 2.48
N THR A 3 5.22 15.95 3.33
CA THR A 3 4.55 17.26 3.32
C THR A 3 5.53 18.41 3.54
N ALA A 4 6.47 18.27 4.49
CA ALA A 4 7.49 19.30 4.73
C ALA A 4 8.41 19.52 3.52
N ALA A 5 8.82 18.44 2.85
CA ALA A 5 9.61 18.55 1.61
C ALA A 5 8.81 19.25 0.50
N ARG A 6 7.52 18.94 0.35
CA ARG A 6 6.64 19.64 -0.60
C ARG A 6 6.48 21.13 -0.29
N ASN A 7 6.27 21.48 0.98
CA ASN A 7 6.15 22.88 1.40
C ASN A 7 7.44 23.65 1.11
N LEU A 8 8.61 23.08 1.45
CA LEU A 8 9.91 23.69 1.16
C LEU A 8 10.08 23.99 -0.34
N ARG A 9 9.71 23.05 -1.22
CA ARG A 9 9.80 23.24 -2.68
C ARG A 9 8.79 24.26 -3.21
N ARG A 10 7.62 24.38 -2.57
CA ARG A 10 6.60 25.39 -2.91
C ARG A 10 7.06 26.80 -2.53
N ASP A 11 7.63 26.96 -1.35
CA ASP A 11 8.06 28.26 -0.81
C ASP A 11 9.35 28.75 -1.46
N ARG A 12 10.23 27.82 -1.86
CA ARG A 12 11.53 28.12 -2.48
C ARG A 12 11.63 27.48 -3.87
N ARG A 13 11.25 28.25 -4.89
CA ARG A 13 11.40 27.81 -6.30
C ARG A 13 12.86 27.44 -6.58
N GLY A 14 13.07 26.31 -7.26
CA GLY A 14 14.39 25.81 -7.65
C GLY A 14 15.10 24.90 -6.64
N VAL A 15 14.56 24.71 -5.43
CA VAL A 15 15.16 23.79 -4.45
C VAL A 15 14.79 22.34 -4.77
N ALA A 16 15.78 21.53 -5.13
CA ALA A 16 15.62 20.09 -5.32
C ALA A 16 15.80 19.35 -3.97
N HIS A 17 14.75 19.35 -3.14
CA HIS A 17 14.76 18.61 -1.87
C HIS A 17 13.74 17.48 -1.86
N LEU A 18 14.20 16.24 -1.91
CA LEU A 18 13.36 15.04 -1.83
C LEU A 18 13.29 14.49 -0.41
N SER A 19 12.07 14.17 0.03
CA SER A 19 11.84 13.40 1.24
C SER A 19 12.33 11.95 1.11
N HIS A 20 12.40 11.24 2.22
CA HIS A 20 12.81 9.83 2.25
C HIS A 20 11.93 8.95 1.34
N ILE A 21 10.60 9.08 1.44
CA ILE A 21 9.67 8.27 0.63
C ILE A 21 9.77 8.57 -0.87
N GLU A 22 10.01 9.83 -1.25
CA GLU A 22 10.22 10.19 -2.66
C GLU A 22 11.48 9.55 -3.23
N ARG A 23 12.54 9.45 -2.43
CA ARG A 23 13.78 8.75 -2.81
C ARG A 23 13.57 7.24 -2.88
N LEU A 24 12.88 6.66 -1.90
CA LEU A 24 12.59 5.23 -1.86
C LEU A 24 11.79 4.78 -3.09
N LEU A 25 10.79 5.57 -3.50
CA LEU A 25 9.94 5.24 -4.65
C LEU A 25 10.52 5.74 -5.99
N ALA A 26 11.65 6.46 -6.00
CA ALA A 26 12.22 7.03 -7.22
C ALA A 26 12.59 5.99 -8.30
N PRO A 27 13.10 4.79 -7.96
CA PRO A 27 13.44 3.78 -8.95
C PRO A 27 12.24 3.07 -9.59
N LEU A 28 11.03 3.23 -9.04
CA LEU A 28 9.84 2.54 -9.53
C LEU A 28 9.25 3.24 -10.76
N SER A 29 8.77 2.45 -11.73
CA SER A 29 7.98 2.96 -12.86
C SER A 29 6.68 3.59 -12.37
N ARG A 30 6.18 4.61 -13.10
CA ARG A 30 4.87 5.24 -12.78
C ARG A 30 3.70 4.25 -12.85
N ASP A 31 3.83 3.21 -13.66
CA ASP A 31 2.81 2.17 -13.80
C ASP A 31 2.93 1.07 -12.73
N CYS A 32 3.89 1.18 -11.81
CA CYS A 32 4.02 0.26 -10.69
C CYS A 32 2.80 0.37 -9.75
N GLY A 33 2.14 -0.76 -9.51
CA GLY A 33 1.13 -0.88 -8.45
C GLY A 33 1.78 -1.12 -7.10
N ILE A 34 1.21 -0.54 -6.03
CA ILE A 34 1.66 -0.74 -4.66
C ILE A 34 0.53 -1.41 -3.87
N VAL A 35 0.86 -2.51 -3.18
CA VAL A 35 -0.01 -3.09 -2.15
C VAL A 35 0.57 -2.70 -0.79
N THR A 36 -0.25 -2.12 0.08
CA THR A 36 0.14 -1.83 1.47
C THR A 36 -0.68 -2.68 2.41
N VAL A 37 -0.06 -3.19 3.49
CA VAL A 37 -0.73 -3.98 4.51
C VAL A 37 -0.38 -3.42 5.87
N ILE A 38 -1.38 -3.18 6.71
CA ILE A 38 -1.19 -2.71 8.08
C ILE A 38 -2.23 -3.33 9.01
N ASP A 39 -1.82 -3.69 10.22
CA ASP A 39 -2.75 -4.01 11.32
C ASP A 39 -3.30 -2.70 11.90
N GLY A 40 -4.19 -2.06 11.15
CA GLY A 40 -4.76 -0.75 11.43
C GLY A 40 -5.52 -0.19 10.21
N HIS A 41 -6.11 1.00 10.34
CA HIS A 41 -6.96 1.54 9.28
C HIS A 41 -6.16 1.78 7.98
N PRO A 42 -6.59 1.26 6.81
CA PRO A 42 -5.80 1.29 5.57
C PRO A 42 -5.44 2.70 5.09
N ALA A 43 -6.31 3.68 5.37
CA ALA A 43 -6.06 5.11 5.12
C ALA A 43 -4.71 5.62 5.69
N ALA A 44 -4.16 5.00 6.73
CA ALA A 44 -2.87 5.37 7.31
C ALA A 44 -1.70 5.25 6.30
N LEU A 45 -1.81 4.32 5.33
CA LEU A 45 -0.80 4.09 4.28
C LEU A 45 -1.30 4.46 2.88
N GLY A 46 -2.60 4.68 2.67
CA GLY A 46 -3.17 5.00 1.36
C GLY A 46 -2.55 6.24 0.68
N TRP A 47 -2.02 7.19 1.45
CA TRP A 47 -1.36 8.38 0.91
C TRP A 47 -0.10 8.09 0.08
N LEU A 48 0.50 6.91 0.21
CA LEU A 48 1.72 6.53 -0.52
C LEU A 48 1.53 6.58 -2.04
N GLY A 49 0.33 6.33 -2.55
CA GLY A 49 0.01 6.43 -3.99
C GLY A 49 0.20 7.83 -4.53
N SER A 50 -0.14 8.83 -3.72
CA SER A 50 -0.05 10.24 -4.09
C SER A 50 1.38 10.78 -4.18
N VAL A 51 2.39 10.04 -3.68
CA VAL A 51 3.79 10.51 -3.68
C VAL A 51 4.35 10.66 -5.09
N ARG A 52 4.08 9.68 -5.97
CA ARG A 52 4.52 9.69 -7.37
C ARG A 52 3.39 9.38 -8.37
N GLY A 53 2.15 9.24 -7.88
CA GLY A 53 0.97 8.92 -8.69
C GLY A 53 0.82 7.43 -9.00
N HIS A 54 1.26 6.56 -8.09
CA HIS A 54 1.09 5.12 -8.24
C HIS A 54 -0.34 4.70 -7.89
N ARG A 55 -0.83 3.64 -8.53
CA ARG A 55 -2.04 2.94 -8.09
C ARG A 55 -1.74 2.19 -6.79
N VAL A 56 -2.68 2.23 -5.84
CA VAL A 56 -2.52 1.60 -4.52
C VAL A 56 -3.76 0.79 -4.18
N GLU A 57 -3.53 -0.44 -3.71
CA GLU A 57 -4.50 -1.22 -2.94
C GLU A 57 -4.06 -1.21 -1.48
N ALA A 58 -4.84 -0.57 -0.61
CA ALA A 58 -4.51 -0.43 0.80
C ALA A 58 -5.34 -1.40 1.64
N LEU A 59 -4.70 -2.47 2.12
CA LEU A 59 -5.30 -3.48 2.98
C LEU A 59 -5.06 -3.13 4.44
N GLY A 60 -6.09 -3.30 5.26
CA GLY A 60 -6.01 -3.00 6.69
C GLY A 60 -7.29 -3.34 7.43
N VAL A 61 -7.31 -2.99 8.71
CA VAL A 61 -8.40 -3.29 9.65
C VAL A 61 -9.29 -2.06 9.81
N GLU A 62 -10.58 -2.19 9.51
CA GLU A 62 -11.56 -1.10 9.64
C GLU A 62 -12.49 -1.27 10.85
N GLN A 63 -12.57 -2.49 11.40
CA GLN A 63 -13.49 -2.85 12.47
C GLN A 63 -12.76 -3.64 13.56
N PHE A 64 -13.23 -3.51 14.80
CA PHE A 64 -12.63 -4.16 15.97
C PHE A 64 -13.66 -5.03 16.70
N GLY A 65 -13.18 -5.87 17.61
CA GLY A 65 -14.03 -6.66 18.52
C GLY A 65 -14.22 -8.13 18.11
N GLN A 66 -13.44 -8.61 17.14
CA GLN A 66 -13.47 -10.01 16.75
C GLN A 66 -12.48 -10.82 17.61
N THR A 67 -12.81 -12.08 17.86
CA THR A 67 -11.94 -13.04 18.55
C THR A 67 -11.77 -14.27 17.67
N GLY A 68 -10.55 -14.79 17.56
CA GLY A 68 -10.22 -15.92 16.71
C GLY A 68 -8.72 -16.18 16.71
N THR A 69 -8.27 -17.14 15.89
CA THR A 69 -6.83 -17.29 15.65
C THR A 69 -6.30 -16.13 14.80
N ILE A 70 -4.99 -15.89 14.81
CA ILE A 70 -4.37 -14.86 13.94
C ILE A 70 -4.75 -15.07 12.47
N GLY A 71 -4.77 -16.33 12.01
CA GLY A 71 -5.14 -16.66 10.64
C GLY A 71 -6.60 -16.33 10.32
N ASP A 72 -7.51 -16.62 11.25
CA ASP A 72 -8.94 -16.29 11.08
C ASP A 72 -9.15 -14.78 11.04
N LEU A 73 -8.47 -14.04 11.92
CA LEU A 73 -8.58 -12.57 11.98
C LEU A 73 -7.97 -11.92 10.74
N TYR A 74 -6.81 -12.37 10.27
CA TYR A 74 -6.21 -11.84 9.04
C TYR A 74 -7.10 -12.10 7.82
N ARG A 75 -7.72 -13.28 7.75
CA ARG A 75 -8.69 -13.58 6.69
C ARG A 75 -9.93 -12.72 6.81
N HIS A 76 -10.47 -12.58 8.02
CA HIS A 76 -11.65 -11.76 8.30
C HIS A 76 -11.45 -10.30 7.86
N TYR A 77 -10.27 -9.73 8.12
CA TYR A 77 -9.93 -8.36 7.72
C TYR A 77 -9.30 -8.23 6.33
N GLY A 78 -9.19 -9.31 5.56
CA GLY A 78 -8.64 -9.24 4.20
C GLY A 78 -7.17 -8.81 4.14
N ILE A 79 -6.37 -9.17 5.15
CA ILE A 79 -4.92 -8.93 5.20
C ILE A 79 -4.12 -10.24 5.17
N ASP A 80 -4.79 -11.36 4.88
CA ASP A 80 -4.13 -12.65 4.70
C ASP A 80 -3.43 -12.77 3.34
N ALA A 81 -2.72 -13.88 3.14
CA ALA A 81 -1.93 -14.08 1.93
C ALA A 81 -2.77 -14.07 0.64
N ASN A 82 -3.99 -14.63 0.69
CA ASN A 82 -4.86 -14.67 -0.48
C ASN A 82 -5.39 -13.27 -0.82
N ALA A 83 -5.79 -12.48 0.18
CA ALA A 83 -6.21 -11.10 -0.06
C ALA A 83 -5.08 -10.21 -0.61
N ILE A 84 -3.83 -10.42 -0.17
CA ILE A 84 -2.66 -9.72 -0.72
C ILE A 84 -2.45 -10.10 -2.20
N ILE A 85 -2.64 -11.37 -2.56
CA ILE A 85 -2.56 -11.83 -3.95
C ILE A 85 -3.66 -11.20 -4.79
N ASP A 86 -4.91 -11.24 -4.32
CA ASP A 86 -6.05 -10.67 -5.05
C ASP A 86 -5.86 -9.15 -5.26
N ALA A 87 -5.33 -8.42 -4.27
CA ALA A 87 -4.98 -7.01 -4.40
C ALA A 87 -3.89 -6.76 -5.46
N ALA A 88 -2.86 -7.60 -5.51
CA ALA A 88 -1.82 -7.50 -6.53
C ALA A 88 -2.36 -7.79 -7.95
N GLU A 89 -3.25 -8.78 -8.08
CA GLU A 89 -3.93 -9.10 -9.34
C GLU A 89 -4.88 -7.99 -9.80
N ALA A 90 -5.54 -7.27 -8.88
CA ALA A 90 -6.36 -6.11 -9.23
C ALA A 90 -5.54 -4.94 -9.82
N LEU A 91 -4.24 -4.87 -9.48
CA LEU A 91 -3.34 -3.80 -9.94
C LEU A 91 -2.69 -4.11 -11.29
N THR A 92 -2.63 -5.37 -11.74
CA THR A 92 -1.86 -5.74 -12.93
C THR A 92 -2.59 -6.76 -13.80
N VAL A 93 -2.41 -6.69 -15.13
CA VAL A 93 -2.96 -7.67 -16.09
C VAL A 93 -2.06 -8.90 -16.26
N GLY A 94 -1.23 -9.18 -15.25
CA GLY A 94 -0.22 -10.24 -15.30
C GLY A 94 -0.81 -11.65 -15.36
N ALA A 95 0.06 -12.64 -15.51
CA ALA A 95 -0.37 -14.04 -15.43
C ALA A 95 -0.99 -14.32 -14.05
N PRO A 96 -2.08 -15.11 -13.98
CA PRO A 96 -2.73 -15.41 -12.71
C PRO A 96 -1.80 -16.18 -11.78
N VAL A 97 -1.88 -15.86 -10.49
CA VAL A 97 -1.08 -16.48 -9.43
C VAL A 97 -1.58 -17.90 -9.17
N ARG A 98 -0.72 -18.88 -9.44
CA ARG A 98 -1.05 -20.30 -9.33
C ARG A 98 -1.00 -20.85 -7.89
N HIS A 99 -0.31 -20.15 -6.98
CA HIS A 99 -0.03 -20.61 -5.62
C HIS A 99 -0.93 -19.94 -4.58
N ARG A 100 -2.25 -20.09 -4.74
CA ARG A 100 -3.22 -19.65 -3.72
C ARG A 100 -3.19 -20.63 -2.55
N LYS A 101 -3.23 -20.12 -1.31
CA LYS A 101 -3.44 -21.00 -0.15
C LYS A 101 -4.87 -21.54 -0.23
N MET A 102 -5.03 -22.86 -0.18
CA MET A 102 -6.36 -23.47 -0.11
C MET A 102 -7.12 -22.83 1.06
N ALA A 103 -8.40 -22.48 0.83
CA ALA A 103 -9.27 -22.07 1.91
C ALA A 103 -9.44 -23.28 2.85
N VAL A 104 -8.70 -23.27 3.96
CA VAL A 104 -8.98 -24.12 5.13
C VAL A 104 -10.12 -23.48 5.90
#